data_AF-A0AA42U0U0-F1
#
_entry.id   AF-A0AA42U0U0-F1
#
_cell.length_a   1.000
_cell.length_b   1.000
_cell.length_c   1.000
_cell.angle_alpha   90.00
_cell.angle_beta   90.00
_cell.angle_gamma   90.00
#
_symmetry.space_group_name_H-M   'P 1'
#
loop_
_entity.id
_entity.type
_entity.pdbx_description
1 polymer ?
#
loop_
_entity_poly.entity_id
_entity_poly.type
_entity_poly.pdbx_seq_one_letter_code
_entity_poly.pdbx_strand_id
1 'polypeptide(L)'
;MMRRNGYFSGLLKPVPQEAFSAWLERGLHGKQPLLFLQAKECLKHHGVEDADAPLSPPVVEAVSKALGLPKEYLKRTFSLPGDWLKASPKKRFRYCELCLLLDFRLNRQPTARGTWFYWWFNVCPVHGCLLLEEESTSAPKALHSMIRKNQALMPYGGWVLSSYIQRRQNLSRDSFKVLLLMALEFQKWYQQSVQRGTFLVDGAEVGLAEMERFLSDLLAIIGKKRVYPGDPLPDIAQILCIKSWSTLSSSLPIDSGCEPFLCLDPGEHSGNIRMAMFAFLGLLLKLPYCVHLWPAGNGPIDEGSFANIWIGMHSDAARVPSYFGWLRQRSEEWSEPIRIHFQYLLEDGTRKIRSGEKVKSWIEEKTNPLVRSTR
;
A
#
# COMPACT_ATOMS: atom_id res chain seq x y z
N MET A 1 19.30 17.09 31.33
CA MET A 1 17.99 17.46 31.89
C MET A 1 16.89 16.83 31.03
N MET A 2 16.39 15.64 31.39
CA MET A 2 15.38 14.90 30.61
C MET A 2 14.00 15.51 30.86
N ARG A 3 13.34 16.04 29.82
CA ARG A 3 11.93 16.41 29.88
C ARG A 3 11.09 15.17 30.23
N ARG A 4 10.60 15.07 31.47
CA ARG A 4 9.55 14.13 31.85
C ARG A 4 8.29 14.54 31.09
N ASN A 5 8.01 13.91 29.95
CA ASN A 5 6.68 13.96 29.35
C ASN A 5 5.73 13.20 30.29
N GLY A 6 5.10 13.93 31.22
CA GLY A 6 4.22 13.40 32.27
C GLY A 6 2.85 12.92 31.78
N TYR A 7 2.58 12.94 30.47
CA TYR A 7 1.26 12.67 29.89
C TYR A 7 0.73 11.25 30.12
N PHE A 8 1.62 10.27 30.28
CA PHE A 8 1.29 8.87 30.60
C PHE A 8 1.91 8.45 31.94
N SER A 9 2.10 9.38 32.86
CA SER A 9 2.73 9.10 34.17
C SER A 9 1.96 8.00 34.90
N GLY A 10 2.65 6.94 35.31
CA GLY A 10 2.03 5.77 35.97
C GLY A 10 1.55 4.67 35.01
N LEU A 11 1.41 4.96 33.71
CA LEU A 11 1.05 3.99 32.69
C LEU A 11 2.23 3.59 31.80
N LEU A 12 2.03 2.51 31.03
CA LEU A 12 2.99 2.10 30.01
C LEU A 12 3.09 3.20 28.94
N LYS A 13 4.30 3.72 28.71
CA LYS A 13 4.53 4.71 27.66
C LYS A 13 4.31 4.09 26.27
N PRO A 14 3.48 4.70 25.40
CA PRO A 14 3.31 4.27 24.02
C PRO A 14 4.61 4.38 23.21
N VAL A 15 4.79 3.45 22.28
CA VAL A 15 5.85 3.49 21.26
C VAL A 15 5.37 4.33 20.06
N PRO A 16 6.26 5.01 19.30
CA PRO A 16 5.83 5.82 18.16
C PRO A 16 4.98 5.03 17.17
N GLN A 17 3.81 5.60 16.84
CA GLN A 17 2.77 5.00 15.98
C GLN A 17 2.25 3.64 16.45
N GLU A 18 2.41 3.28 17.73
CA GLU A 18 1.85 2.05 18.28
C GLU A 18 0.33 2.01 18.08
N ALA A 19 -0.19 0.85 17.65
CA ALA A 19 -1.63 0.65 17.54
C ALA A 19 -2.29 0.69 18.94
N PHE A 20 -3.51 1.21 19.04
CA PHE A 20 -4.19 1.33 20.33
C PHE A 20 -4.45 -0.06 20.93
N SER A 21 -4.93 -0.99 20.10
CA SER A 21 -5.11 -2.39 20.52
C SER A 21 -3.81 -3.00 21.05
N ALA A 22 -2.70 -2.82 20.34
CA ALA A 22 -1.40 -3.38 20.72
C ALA A 22 -0.84 -2.75 22.01
N TRP A 23 -1.07 -1.45 22.21
CA TRP A 23 -0.70 -0.75 23.45
C TRP A 23 -1.51 -1.28 24.65
N LEU A 24 -2.82 -1.49 24.48
CA LEU A 24 -3.68 -2.08 25.52
C LEU A 24 -3.20 -3.48 25.91
N GLU A 25 -2.89 -4.34 24.94
CA GLU A 25 -2.38 -5.69 25.21
C GLU A 25 -1.06 -5.66 25.97
N ARG A 26 -0.12 -4.81 25.56
CA ARG A 26 1.15 -4.66 26.29
C ARG A 26 0.95 -4.14 27.71
N GLY A 27 -0.05 -3.28 27.91
CA GLY A 27 -0.40 -2.75 29.22
C GLY A 27 -0.81 -3.82 30.24
N LEU A 28 -1.40 -4.93 29.79
CA LEU A 28 -1.75 -6.09 30.63
C LEU A 28 -0.52 -6.80 31.22
N HIS A 29 0.65 -6.62 30.61
CA HIS A 29 1.93 -7.12 31.10
C HIS A 29 2.79 -6.02 31.74
N GLY A 30 2.20 -4.83 31.93
CA GLY A 30 2.86 -3.67 32.52
C GLY A 30 2.74 -3.60 34.05
N LYS A 31 3.08 -2.45 34.61
CA LYS A 31 3.02 -2.19 36.06
C LYS A 31 1.60 -1.97 36.61
N GLN A 32 0.65 -1.61 35.74
CA GLN A 32 -0.73 -1.25 36.11
C GLN A 32 -1.76 -2.05 35.29
N PRO A 33 -1.70 -3.40 35.28
CA PRO A 33 -2.49 -4.22 34.35
C PRO A 33 -4.00 -4.10 34.55
N LEU A 34 -4.46 -3.78 35.77
CA LEU A 34 -5.88 -3.64 36.09
C LEU A 34 -6.55 -2.50 35.31
N LEU A 35 -5.87 -1.36 35.12
CA LEU A 35 -6.41 -0.22 34.38
C LEU A 35 -6.59 -0.57 32.89
N PHE A 36 -5.65 -1.30 32.32
CA PHE A 36 -5.73 -1.79 30.95
C PHE A 36 -6.82 -2.86 30.78
N LEU A 37 -6.97 -3.75 31.75
CA LEU A 37 -8.06 -4.74 31.75
C LEU A 37 -9.42 -4.07 31.80
N GLN A 38 -9.61 -3.08 32.69
CA GLN A 38 -10.84 -2.29 32.76
C GLN A 38 -11.13 -1.57 31.44
N ALA A 39 -10.12 -0.97 30.80
CA ALA A 39 -10.29 -0.32 29.51
C ALA A 39 -10.74 -1.30 28.41
N LYS A 40 -10.18 -2.52 28.38
CA LYS A 40 -10.60 -3.58 27.44
C LYS A 40 -12.03 -4.06 27.72
N GLU A 41 -12.40 -4.22 28.98
CA GLU A 41 -13.79 -4.58 29.34
C GLU A 41 -14.76 -3.45 28.98
N CYS A 42 -14.37 -2.17 29.10
CA CYS A 42 -15.18 -1.05 28.61
C CYS A 42 -15.42 -1.14 27.11
N LEU A 43 -14.39 -1.44 26.31
CA LEU A 43 -14.53 -1.64 24.86
C LEU A 43 -15.49 -2.79 24.54
N LYS A 44 -15.33 -3.92 25.22
CA LYS A 44 -16.18 -5.11 25.06
C LYS A 44 -17.63 -4.83 25.45
N HIS A 45 -17.87 -4.15 26.57
CA HIS A 45 -19.20 -3.79 27.04
C HIS A 45 -19.96 -2.91 26.03
N HIS A 46 -19.24 -2.04 25.32
CA HIS A 46 -19.81 -1.20 24.26
C HIS A 46 -19.83 -1.87 22.88
N GLY A 47 -19.54 -3.17 22.79
CA GLY A 47 -19.57 -3.92 21.53
C GLY A 47 -18.49 -3.50 20.53
N VAL A 48 -17.37 -2.94 20.97
CA VAL A 48 -16.28 -2.54 20.08
C VAL A 48 -15.50 -3.78 19.63
N GLU A 49 -15.64 -4.14 18.35
CA GLU A 49 -14.91 -5.25 17.75
C GLU A 49 -13.46 -4.90 17.37
N ASP A 50 -13.20 -3.63 17.08
CA ASP A 50 -11.90 -3.13 16.65
C ASP A 50 -11.52 -1.87 17.42
N ALA A 51 -10.60 -2.02 18.38
CA ALA A 51 -10.12 -0.89 19.18
C ALA A 51 -9.35 0.15 18.36
N ASP A 52 -8.86 -0.20 17.18
CA ASP A 52 -8.15 0.73 16.30
C ASP A 52 -9.11 1.44 15.32
N ALA A 53 -10.43 1.18 15.35
CA ALA A 53 -11.42 1.91 14.57
C ALA A 53 -11.78 3.26 15.23
N PRO A 54 -12.39 4.21 14.48
CA PRO A 54 -12.96 5.41 15.07
C PRO A 54 -13.95 5.05 16.20
N LEU A 55 -13.60 5.42 17.43
CA LEU A 55 -14.41 5.17 18.61
C LEU A 55 -15.42 6.29 18.81
N SER A 56 -16.66 5.94 19.16
CA SER A 56 -17.70 6.93 19.48
C SER A 56 -17.30 7.76 20.72
N PRO A 57 -17.75 9.03 20.84
CA PRO A 57 -17.39 9.87 21.98
C PRO A 57 -17.68 9.24 23.36
N PRO A 58 -18.81 8.53 23.59
CA PRO A 58 -19.06 7.85 24.87
C PRO A 58 -18.04 6.75 25.19
N VAL A 59 -17.63 5.98 24.18
CA VAL A 59 -16.64 4.91 24.33
C VAL A 59 -15.28 5.49 24.70
N VAL A 60 -14.86 6.57 24.02
CA VAL A 60 -13.59 7.25 24.32
C VAL A 60 -13.59 7.76 25.76
N GLU A 61 -14.69 8.34 26.23
CA GLU A 61 -14.83 8.84 27.61
C GLU A 61 -14.74 7.70 28.63
N ALA A 62 -15.43 6.57 28.38
CA ALA A 62 -15.37 5.40 29.26
C ALA A 62 -13.94 4.83 29.36
N VAL A 63 -13.26 4.68 28.22
CA VAL A 63 -11.88 4.18 28.15
C VAL A 63 -10.90 5.16 28.80
N SER A 64 -11.08 6.46 28.57
CA SER A 64 -10.32 7.55 29.20
C SER A 64 -10.41 7.48 30.73
N LYS A 65 -11.63 7.31 31.26
CA LYS A 65 -11.88 7.15 32.70
C LYS A 65 -11.24 5.87 33.25
N ALA A 66 -11.36 4.74 32.56
CA ALA A 66 -10.78 3.46 32.98
C ALA A 66 -9.24 3.52 33.05
N LEU A 67 -8.60 4.24 32.12
CA LEU A 67 -7.15 4.41 32.10
C LEU A 67 -6.67 5.54 33.03
N GLY A 68 -7.57 6.40 33.52
CA GLY A 68 -7.17 7.62 34.23
C GLY A 68 -6.38 8.60 33.36
N LEU A 69 -6.64 8.63 32.05
CA LEU A 69 -5.96 9.47 31.07
C LEU A 69 -6.93 10.44 30.41
N PRO A 70 -6.58 11.73 30.23
CA PRO A 70 -7.36 12.65 29.40
C PRO A 70 -7.60 12.11 27.99
N LYS A 71 -8.84 12.21 27.50
CA LYS A 71 -9.26 11.72 26.18
C LYS A 71 -8.47 12.35 25.04
N GLU A 72 -8.03 13.60 25.19
CA GLU A 72 -7.23 14.33 24.21
C GLU A 72 -5.89 13.63 23.97
N TYR A 73 -5.29 13.01 25.00
CA TYR A 73 -4.04 12.25 24.84
C TYR A 73 -4.27 10.93 24.13
N LEU A 74 -5.38 10.24 24.38
CA LEU A 74 -5.73 9.04 23.62
C LEU A 74 -5.93 9.37 22.14
N LYS A 75 -6.75 10.39 21.84
CA LYS A 75 -7.04 10.83 20.47
C LYS A 75 -5.78 11.25 19.73
N ARG A 76 -4.90 12.03 20.37
CA ARG A 76 -3.66 12.52 19.75
C ARG A 76 -2.61 11.43 19.56
N THR A 77 -2.51 10.49 20.49
CA THR A 77 -1.45 9.47 20.46
C THR A 77 -1.77 8.34 19.50
N PHE A 78 -3.03 7.93 19.45
CA PHE A 78 -3.51 6.80 18.66
C PHE A 78 -4.33 7.24 17.44
N SER A 79 -4.13 8.48 16.97
CA SER A 79 -4.77 8.97 15.74
C SER A 79 -4.29 8.16 14.54
N LEU A 80 -5.23 7.70 13.72
CA LEU A 80 -4.94 7.00 12.47
C LEU A 80 -5.32 7.83 11.24
N PRO A 81 -4.72 7.56 10.06
CA PRO A 81 -4.95 8.33 8.83
C PRO A 81 -6.31 8.10 8.15
N GLY A 82 -7.39 7.81 8.89
CA GLY A 82 -8.71 7.49 8.32
C GLY A 82 -8.93 6.00 8.04
N ASP A 83 -9.87 5.64 7.18
CA ASP A 83 -10.28 4.24 6.95
C ASP A 83 -10.01 3.72 5.53
N TRP A 84 -9.56 4.58 4.60
CA TRP A 84 -9.27 4.17 3.23
C TRP A 84 -8.20 3.07 3.19
N LEU A 85 -8.59 1.93 2.62
CA LEU A 85 -7.79 0.71 2.51
C LEU A 85 -7.23 0.20 3.83
N LYS A 86 -7.91 0.46 4.94
CA LYS A 86 -7.58 -0.13 6.24
C LYS A 86 -7.95 -1.61 6.26
N ALA A 87 -7.00 -2.46 6.60
CA ALA A 87 -7.23 -3.89 6.74
C ALA A 87 -8.13 -4.17 7.95
N SER A 88 -9.07 -5.11 7.76
CA SER A 88 -9.85 -5.67 8.87
C SER A 88 -8.91 -6.31 9.90
N PRO A 89 -9.29 -6.38 11.20
CA PRO A 89 -8.42 -6.89 12.26
C PRO A 89 -7.78 -8.24 11.94
N LYS A 90 -8.53 -9.15 11.30
CA LYS A 90 -8.07 -10.49 10.92
C LYS A 90 -6.99 -10.49 9.81
N LYS A 91 -6.88 -9.42 9.03
CA LYS A 91 -5.90 -9.26 7.93
C LYS A 91 -4.69 -8.37 8.31
N ARG A 92 -4.53 -7.98 9.59
CA ARG A 92 -3.43 -7.11 10.05
C ARG A 92 -2.15 -7.89 10.34
N PHE A 93 -1.55 -8.43 9.30
CA PHE A 93 -0.40 -9.33 9.39
C PHE A 93 0.92 -8.74 8.87
N ARG A 94 0.99 -7.42 8.72
CA ARG A 94 2.14 -6.73 8.12
C ARG A 94 3.01 -6.06 9.17
N TYR A 95 4.32 -6.29 9.06
CA TYR A 95 5.28 -5.79 10.04
C TYR A 95 6.60 -5.37 9.42
N CYS A 96 7.26 -4.41 10.06
CA CYS A 96 8.67 -4.16 9.81
C CYS A 96 9.50 -5.00 10.79
N GLU A 97 10.22 -5.99 10.26
CA GLU A 97 11.12 -6.85 11.03
C GLU A 97 12.09 -6.03 11.90
N LEU A 98 12.71 -5.00 11.32
CA LEU A 98 13.68 -4.16 12.01
C LEU A 98 13.05 -3.34 13.15
N CYS A 99 11.82 -2.86 13.00
CA CYS A 99 11.10 -2.20 14.10
C CYS A 99 10.82 -3.17 15.25
N LEU A 100 10.39 -4.40 14.95
CA LEU A 100 10.10 -5.41 15.96
C LEU A 100 11.36 -5.87 16.69
N LEU A 101 12.47 -6.07 15.96
CA LEU A 101 13.79 -6.35 16.54
C LEU A 101 14.28 -5.21 17.42
N LEU A 102 14.07 -3.96 17.02
CA LEU A 102 14.42 -2.80 17.82
C LEU A 102 13.61 -2.74 19.12
N ASP A 103 12.29 -2.98 19.04
CA ASP A 103 11.45 -3.07 20.25
C ASP A 103 12.00 -4.12 21.21
N PHE A 104 12.31 -5.32 20.70
CA PHE A 104 12.89 -6.42 21.50
C PHE A 104 14.24 -6.04 22.12
N ARG A 105 15.17 -5.49 21.33
CA ARG A 105 16.50 -5.06 21.80
C ARG A 105 16.45 -3.97 22.87
N LEU A 106 15.40 -3.15 22.85
CA LEU A 106 15.15 -2.13 23.87
C LEU A 106 14.39 -2.66 25.08
N ASN A 107 14.32 -4.00 25.26
CA ASN A 107 13.58 -4.69 26.32
C ASN A 107 12.09 -4.30 26.34
N ARG A 108 11.50 -4.09 25.17
CA ARG A 108 10.06 -3.86 25.00
C ARG A 108 9.44 -5.09 24.35
N GLN A 109 8.18 -5.36 24.69
CA GLN A 109 7.40 -6.32 23.91
C GLN A 109 7.23 -5.79 22.48
N PRO A 110 7.56 -6.59 21.45
CA PRO A 110 7.33 -6.21 20.05
C PRO A 110 5.88 -5.82 19.83
N THR A 111 5.64 -4.68 19.16
CA THR A 111 4.28 -4.11 19.05
C THR A 111 3.94 -3.74 17.62
N ALA A 112 2.66 -3.82 17.27
CA ALA A 112 2.18 -3.40 15.95
C ALA A 112 2.14 -1.86 15.87
N ARG A 113 2.39 -1.32 14.67
CA ARG A 113 2.17 0.10 14.40
C ARG A 113 0.83 0.27 13.69
N GLY A 114 0.04 1.26 14.08
CA GLY A 114 -1.30 1.50 13.52
C GLY A 114 -1.28 1.74 12.01
N THR A 115 -0.24 2.39 11.50
CA THR A 115 -0.03 2.63 10.07
C THR A 115 0.21 1.35 9.27
N TRP A 116 0.68 0.26 9.89
CA TRP A 116 0.87 -1.03 9.20
C TRP A 116 -0.45 -1.71 8.83
N PHE A 117 -1.58 -1.22 9.33
CA PHE A 117 -2.89 -1.77 9.03
C PHE A 117 -3.41 -1.38 7.65
N TYR A 118 -2.78 -0.42 6.96
CA TYR A 118 -3.29 0.15 5.71
C TYR A 118 -2.64 -0.44 4.47
N TRP A 119 -3.40 -0.91 3.47
CA TRP A 119 -2.82 -1.54 2.28
C TRP A 119 -1.93 -0.61 1.47
N TRP A 120 -2.15 0.70 1.58
CA TRP A 120 -1.30 1.73 0.99
C TRP A 120 0.05 1.90 1.71
N PHE A 121 0.18 1.45 2.96
CA PHE A 121 1.44 1.51 3.72
C PHE A 121 2.24 0.21 3.53
N ASN A 122 3.18 0.23 2.59
CA ASN A 122 3.98 -0.94 2.21
C ASN A 122 5.45 -0.82 2.63
N VAL A 123 5.98 0.39 2.77
CA VAL A 123 7.40 0.65 3.07
C VAL A 123 7.53 1.29 4.45
N CYS A 124 8.40 0.75 5.29
CA CYS A 124 8.73 1.34 6.58
C CYS A 124 9.54 2.64 6.37
N PRO A 125 9.05 3.81 6.82
CA PRO A 125 9.77 5.07 6.65
C PRO A 125 11.01 5.18 7.54
N VAL A 126 11.09 4.37 8.60
CA VAL A 126 12.24 4.36 9.52
C VAL A 126 13.42 3.58 8.94
N HIS A 127 13.14 2.44 8.30
CA HIS A 127 14.18 1.51 7.86
C HIS A 127 14.29 1.39 6.33
N GLY A 128 13.42 2.04 5.57
CA GLY A 128 13.44 2.01 4.10
C GLY A 128 13.20 0.62 3.52
N CYS A 129 12.43 -0.23 4.21
CA CYS A 129 12.23 -1.62 3.83
C CYS A 129 10.76 -1.95 3.66
N LEU A 130 10.46 -2.90 2.76
CA LEU A 130 9.10 -3.42 2.59
C LEU A 130 8.63 -4.11 3.88
N LEU A 131 7.36 -3.91 4.24
CA LEU A 131 6.71 -4.66 5.31
C LEU A 131 6.53 -6.12 4.90
N LEU A 132 6.82 -7.02 5.83
CA LEU A 132 6.69 -8.46 5.64
C LEU A 132 5.31 -8.92 6.11
N GLU A 133 4.73 -9.86 5.37
CA GLU A 133 3.49 -10.54 5.73
C GLU A 133 3.80 -11.80 6.54
N GLU A 134 3.09 -11.97 7.65
CA GLU A 134 3.19 -13.16 8.50
C GLU A 134 1.81 -13.81 8.66
N GLU A 135 1.74 -14.98 9.28
CA GLU A 135 0.47 -15.68 9.50
C GLU A 135 -0.24 -15.23 10.77
N SER A 136 0.38 -14.34 11.56
CA SER A 136 -0.12 -13.92 12.86
C SER A 136 -0.36 -12.41 12.92
N THR A 137 -1.48 -12.02 13.53
CA THR A 137 -1.80 -10.63 13.94
C THR A 137 -1.09 -10.23 15.24
N SER A 138 -0.34 -11.14 15.87
CA SER A 138 0.45 -10.87 17.07
C SER A 138 1.90 -10.51 16.68
N ALA A 139 2.31 -9.27 16.94
CA ALA A 139 3.65 -8.79 16.64
C ALA A 139 4.79 -9.63 17.27
N PRO A 140 4.69 -10.09 18.55
CA PRO A 140 5.70 -11.01 19.10
C PRO A 140 5.78 -12.35 18.37
N LYS A 141 4.63 -12.94 18.00
CA LYS A 141 4.59 -14.21 17.23
C LYS A 141 5.15 -14.02 15.83
N ALA A 142 4.82 -12.91 15.18
CA ALA A 142 5.36 -12.53 13.88
C ALA A 142 6.89 -12.40 13.92
N LEU A 143 7.45 -11.69 14.92
CA LEU A 143 8.89 -11.57 15.08
C LEU A 143 9.55 -12.94 15.28
N HIS A 144 8.99 -13.79 16.14
CA HIS A 144 9.51 -15.14 16.37
C HIS A 144 9.53 -15.97 15.07
N SER A 145 8.46 -15.91 14.27
CA SER A 145 8.39 -16.53 12.94
C SER A 145 9.50 -16.02 12.00
N MET A 146 9.69 -14.71 11.92
CA MET A 146 10.73 -14.08 11.09
C MET A 146 12.14 -14.54 11.50
N ILE A 147 12.46 -14.53 12.80
CA ILE A 147 13.75 -14.99 13.32
C ILE A 147 13.99 -16.46 12.96
N ARG A 148 12.98 -17.32 13.16
CA ARG A 148 13.08 -18.76 12.83
C ARG A 148 13.34 -18.99 11.34
N LYS A 149 12.63 -18.27 10.47
CA LYS A 149 12.84 -18.32 9.01
C LYS A 149 14.27 -17.91 8.64
N ASN A 150 14.81 -16.87 9.28
CA ASN A 150 16.19 -16.44 9.05
C ASN A 150 17.23 -17.48 9.50
N GLN A 151 17.04 -18.09 10.67
CA GLN A 151 17.94 -19.12 11.20
C GLN A 151 17.98 -20.37 10.32
N ALA A 152 16.81 -20.83 9.84
CA ALA A 152 16.72 -21.98 8.95
C ALA A 152 17.50 -21.79 7.64
N LEU A 153 17.67 -20.54 7.21
CA LEU A 153 18.37 -20.20 5.96
C LEU A 153 19.85 -19.86 6.15
N MET A 154 20.37 -19.77 7.38
CA MET A 154 21.77 -19.47 7.71
C MET A 154 22.20 -20.23 8.98
N PRO A 155 22.43 -21.57 8.90
CA PRO A 155 22.72 -22.40 10.08
C PRO A 155 24.11 -22.16 10.71
N TYR A 156 25.03 -21.46 10.03
CA TYR A 156 26.40 -21.22 10.51
C TYR A 156 26.68 -19.73 10.74
N GLY A 157 26.65 -19.33 12.01
CA GLY A 157 27.68 -18.44 12.59
C GLY A 157 27.84 -17.00 12.09
N GLY A 158 26.82 -16.37 11.50
CA GLY A 158 26.89 -14.96 11.14
C GLY A 158 25.57 -14.24 11.34
N TRP A 159 25.33 -13.69 12.53
CA TRP A 159 24.32 -12.63 12.75
C TRP A 159 24.75 -11.32 12.08
N VAL A 160 25.24 -11.36 10.84
CA VAL A 160 25.05 -10.20 9.98
C VAL A 160 23.56 -10.24 9.70
N LEU A 161 22.81 -9.25 10.19
CA LEU A 161 21.42 -9.03 9.77
C LEU A 161 21.42 -8.70 8.26
N SER A 162 21.75 -9.67 7.42
CA SER A 162 21.18 -9.77 6.10
C SER A 162 19.72 -10.11 6.31
N SER A 163 18.99 -9.11 6.78
CA SER A 163 17.53 -9.10 6.83
C SER A 163 17.01 -9.66 5.50
N TYR A 164 15.80 -10.21 5.49
CA TYR A 164 15.13 -10.61 4.24
C TYR A 164 15.20 -9.52 3.15
N ILE A 165 15.37 -8.26 3.59
CA ILE A 165 15.64 -7.03 2.83
C ILE A 165 16.88 -7.13 1.93
N GLN A 166 17.98 -7.78 2.35
CA GLN A 166 19.16 -8.00 1.49
C GLN A 166 18.93 -9.10 0.44
N ARG A 167 18.10 -10.11 0.72
CA ARG A 167 17.91 -11.26 -0.19
C ARG A 167 16.91 -11.00 -1.32
N ARG A 168 15.97 -10.07 -1.14
CA ARG A 168 15.10 -9.58 -2.24
C ARG A 168 15.80 -8.59 -3.19
N GLN A 169 17.06 -8.21 -2.93
CA GLN A 169 17.87 -7.35 -3.81
C GLN A 169 18.30 -8.01 -5.13
N ASN A 170 17.78 -9.21 -5.45
CA ASN A 170 18.12 -9.97 -6.65
C ASN A 170 17.03 -9.90 -7.76
N LEU A 171 15.97 -9.11 -7.59
CA LEU A 171 15.08 -8.69 -8.68
C LEU A 171 15.57 -7.32 -9.15
N SER A 172 15.95 -7.19 -10.44
CA SER A 172 16.34 -5.94 -11.13
C SER A 172 16.67 -4.76 -10.19
N ARG A 173 17.91 -4.75 -9.66
CA ARG A 173 18.35 -3.92 -8.52
C ARG A 173 17.89 -2.46 -8.54
N ASP A 174 17.79 -1.87 -9.72
CA ASP A 174 17.42 -0.46 -9.88
C ASP A 174 15.91 -0.26 -9.86
N SER A 175 15.14 -1.01 -10.66
CA SER A 175 13.70 -0.83 -10.76
C SER A 175 12.96 -1.16 -9.46
N PHE A 176 13.33 -2.22 -8.73
CA PHE A 176 12.69 -2.52 -7.45
C PHE A 176 12.96 -1.43 -6.40
N LYS A 177 14.21 -0.93 -6.34
CA LYS A 177 14.59 0.14 -5.42
C LYS A 177 13.88 1.45 -5.77
N VAL A 178 13.79 1.78 -7.06
CA VAL A 178 13.04 2.92 -7.59
C VAL A 178 11.57 2.83 -7.18
N LEU A 179 10.91 1.70 -7.45
CA LEU A 179 9.52 1.49 -7.04
C LEU A 179 9.34 1.59 -5.52
N LEU A 180 10.25 1.04 -4.72
CA LEU A 180 10.20 1.13 -3.26
C LEU A 180 10.26 2.58 -2.78
N LEU A 181 11.15 3.39 -3.36
CA LEU A 181 11.26 4.81 -3.03
C LEU A 181 10.01 5.58 -3.48
N MET A 182 9.50 5.32 -4.68
CA MET A 182 8.27 5.94 -5.18
C MET A 182 7.07 5.61 -4.29
N ALA A 183 6.91 4.35 -3.86
CA ALA A 183 5.87 3.94 -2.94
C ALA A 183 5.99 4.64 -1.57
N LEU A 184 7.22 4.81 -1.07
CA LEU A 184 7.47 5.57 0.15
C LEU A 184 7.08 7.05 0.00
N GLU A 185 7.37 7.67 -1.14
CA GLU A 185 6.99 9.05 -1.41
C GLU A 185 5.47 9.21 -1.54
N PHE A 186 4.79 8.28 -2.21
CA PHE A 186 3.33 8.22 -2.21
C PHE A 186 2.76 8.14 -0.77
N GLN A 187 3.29 7.23 0.05
CA GLN A 187 2.85 7.07 1.44
C GLN A 187 3.00 8.36 2.26
N LYS A 188 4.13 9.05 2.11
CA LYS A 188 4.38 10.34 2.79
C LYS A 188 3.39 11.40 2.32
N TRP A 189 3.21 11.54 1.01
CA TRP A 189 2.29 12.49 0.41
C TRP A 189 0.85 12.26 0.89
N TYR A 190 0.37 11.00 0.85
CA TYR A 190 -0.98 10.66 1.29
C TYR A 190 -1.15 10.95 2.79
N GLN A 191 -0.21 10.50 3.63
CA GLN A 191 -0.27 10.73 5.07
C GLN A 191 -0.28 12.23 5.43
N GLN A 192 0.52 13.04 4.74
CA GLN A 192 0.54 14.49 4.94
C GLN A 192 -0.78 15.15 4.52
N SER A 193 -1.37 14.70 3.41
CA SER A 193 -2.64 15.24 2.91
C SER A 193 -3.80 14.90 3.85
N VAL A 194 -3.86 13.65 4.33
CA VAL A 194 -4.82 13.24 5.35
C VAL A 194 -4.67 14.05 6.64
N GLN A 195 -3.44 14.32 7.09
CA GLN A 195 -3.19 15.14 8.28
C GLN A 195 -3.68 16.58 8.11
N ARG A 196 -3.67 17.11 6.88
CA ARG A 196 -4.25 18.42 6.56
C ARG A 196 -5.76 18.40 6.42
N GLY A 197 -6.35 17.23 6.14
CA GLY A 197 -7.78 17.03 5.89
C GLY A 197 -8.20 17.31 4.45
N THR A 198 -7.27 17.68 3.58
CA THR A 198 -7.51 18.04 2.17
C THR A 198 -6.33 17.61 1.29
N PHE A 199 -6.62 17.44 0.00
CA PHE A 199 -5.63 17.24 -1.05
C PHE A 199 -5.55 18.48 -1.94
N LEU A 200 -4.35 18.81 -2.43
CA LEU A 200 -4.17 19.89 -3.40
C LEU A 200 -4.04 19.29 -4.80
N VAL A 201 -4.97 19.65 -5.69
CA VAL A 201 -4.98 19.25 -7.10
C VAL A 201 -4.99 20.53 -7.93
N ASP A 202 -3.86 20.84 -8.57
CA ASP A 202 -3.64 22.08 -9.35
C ASP A 202 -4.04 23.37 -8.60
N GLY A 203 -3.71 23.44 -7.31
CA GLY A 203 -4.05 24.56 -6.45
C GLY A 203 -5.48 24.56 -5.90
N ALA A 204 -6.36 23.66 -6.35
CA ALA A 204 -7.68 23.47 -5.77
C ALA A 204 -7.64 22.48 -4.58
N GLU A 205 -8.42 22.75 -3.54
CA GLU A 205 -8.60 21.84 -2.41
C GLU A 205 -9.67 20.79 -2.72
N VAL A 206 -9.30 19.52 -2.52
CA VAL A 206 -10.16 18.35 -2.74
C VAL A 206 -10.33 17.60 -1.43
N GLY A 207 -11.57 17.20 -1.11
CA GLY A 207 -11.88 16.47 0.11
C GLY A 207 -11.36 15.03 0.12
N LEU A 208 -11.12 14.47 1.31
CA LEU A 208 -10.53 13.13 1.46
C LEU A 208 -11.32 12.04 0.73
N ALA A 209 -12.63 11.93 1.00
CA ALA A 209 -13.48 10.87 0.45
C ALA A 209 -13.58 10.93 -1.09
N GLU A 210 -13.39 12.10 -1.66
CA GLU A 210 -13.45 12.29 -3.10
C GLU A 210 -12.13 11.88 -3.76
N MET A 211 -11.00 12.33 -3.20
CA MET A 211 -9.68 11.90 -3.64
C MET A 211 -9.52 10.38 -3.47
N GLU A 212 -9.93 9.81 -2.35
CA GLU A 212 -9.83 8.37 -2.08
C GLU A 212 -10.66 7.52 -3.05
N ARG A 213 -11.82 8.02 -3.51
CA ARG A 213 -12.59 7.38 -4.58
C ARG A 213 -11.81 7.37 -5.89
N PHE A 214 -11.28 8.53 -6.30
CA PHE A 214 -10.43 8.64 -7.50
C PHE A 214 -9.19 7.72 -7.42
N LEU A 215 -8.48 7.70 -6.29
CA LEU A 215 -7.33 6.84 -6.09
C LEU A 215 -7.70 5.34 -6.17
N SER A 216 -8.88 4.97 -5.68
CA SER A 216 -9.39 3.60 -5.76
C SER A 216 -9.65 3.17 -7.21
N ASP A 217 -10.12 4.09 -8.06
CA ASP A 217 -10.38 3.81 -9.48
C ASP A 217 -9.09 3.53 -10.24
N LEU A 218 -8.06 4.33 -9.97
CA LEU A 218 -6.75 4.10 -10.57
C LEU A 218 -6.16 2.78 -10.09
N LEU A 219 -6.24 2.48 -8.79
CA LEU A 219 -5.74 1.21 -8.23
C LEU A 219 -6.44 -0.01 -8.82
N ALA A 220 -7.74 0.09 -9.10
CA ALA A 220 -8.51 -0.99 -9.71
C ALA A 220 -7.93 -1.44 -11.06
N ILE A 221 -7.44 -0.49 -11.86
CA ILE A 221 -6.80 -0.75 -13.16
C ILE A 221 -5.34 -1.14 -12.98
N ILE A 222 -4.59 -0.39 -12.17
CA ILE A 222 -3.15 -0.65 -11.93
C ILE A 222 -2.93 -2.08 -11.41
N GLY A 223 -3.78 -2.53 -10.48
CA GLY A 223 -3.70 -3.85 -9.86
C GLY A 223 -4.43 -4.97 -10.61
N LYS A 224 -4.98 -4.72 -11.80
CA LYS A 224 -5.86 -5.68 -12.47
C LYS A 224 -5.27 -7.10 -12.54
N LYS A 225 -6.12 -8.09 -12.33
CA LYS A 225 -5.85 -9.53 -12.34
C LYS A 225 -5.86 -10.05 -13.77
N ARG A 226 -5.19 -11.17 -14.01
CA ARG A 226 -5.02 -11.78 -15.33
C ARG A 226 -5.45 -13.23 -15.34
N VAL A 227 -5.74 -13.77 -16.52
CA VAL A 227 -6.12 -15.18 -16.71
C VAL A 227 -5.37 -15.86 -17.85
N TYR A 228 -5.03 -15.17 -18.96
CA TYR A 228 -4.53 -15.85 -20.16
C TYR A 228 -3.04 -15.60 -20.47
N PRO A 229 -2.30 -16.63 -20.91
CA PRO A 229 -0.90 -16.49 -21.35
C PRO A 229 -0.70 -15.55 -22.56
N GLY A 230 -1.74 -15.30 -23.35
CA GLY A 230 -1.70 -14.42 -24.53
C GLY A 230 -1.98 -12.95 -24.25
N ASP A 231 -2.48 -12.61 -23.06
CA ASP A 231 -2.74 -11.22 -22.71
C ASP A 231 -1.39 -10.47 -22.52
N PRO A 232 -1.20 -9.22 -22.98
CA PRO A 232 0.03 -8.41 -22.73
C PRO A 232 0.28 -8.05 -21.26
N LEU A 233 1.41 -8.47 -20.67
CA LEU A 233 1.71 -8.26 -19.24
C LEU A 233 1.51 -6.78 -18.81
N PRO A 234 0.80 -6.49 -17.70
CA PRO A 234 0.75 -5.16 -17.12
C PRO A 234 2.16 -4.71 -16.76
N ASP A 235 2.42 -3.40 -16.83
CA ASP A 235 3.74 -2.83 -16.56
C ASP A 235 4.31 -3.27 -15.21
N ILE A 236 3.48 -3.37 -14.18
CA ILE A 236 3.89 -3.89 -12.86
C ILE A 236 4.43 -5.32 -12.95
N ALA A 237 3.76 -6.20 -13.68
CA ALA A 237 4.19 -7.57 -13.84
C ALA A 237 5.49 -7.67 -14.65
N GLN A 238 5.65 -6.82 -15.67
CA GLN A 238 6.89 -6.74 -16.45
C GLN A 238 8.06 -6.27 -15.59
N ILE A 239 7.91 -5.13 -14.89
CA ILE A 239 8.98 -4.54 -14.07
C ILE A 239 9.37 -5.46 -12.92
N LEU A 240 8.39 -6.11 -12.27
CA LEU A 240 8.65 -7.05 -11.19
C LEU A 240 9.06 -8.45 -11.68
N CYS A 241 9.20 -8.66 -13.00
CA CYS A 241 9.53 -9.94 -13.60
C CYS A 241 8.63 -11.09 -13.11
N ILE A 242 7.33 -10.82 -12.94
CA ILE A 242 6.36 -11.78 -12.43
C ILE A 242 6.05 -12.80 -13.52
N LYS A 243 6.49 -14.03 -13.30
CA LYS A 243 6.29 -15.15 -14.23
C LYS A 243 4.95 -15.88 -14.04
N SER A 244 4.17 -15.57 -13.01
CA SER A 244 2.89 -16.23 -12.69
C SER A 244 1.69 -15.47 -13.25
N TRP A 245 0.66 -16.19 -13.72
CA TRP A 245 -0.33 -15.66 -14.66
C TRP A 245 -1.75 -15.41 -14.12
N SER A 246 -1.99 -15.52 -12.82
CA SER A 246 -3.31 -15.22 -12.24
C SER A 246 -3.25 -15.13 -10.71
N THR A 247 -3.94 -14.15 -10.13
CA THR A 247 -4.42 -14.19 -8.73
C THR A 247 -5.89 -14.63 -8.64
N LEU A 248 -6.58 -14.78 -9.77
CA LEU A 248 -7.93 -15.33 -9.82
C LEU A 248 -7.88 -16.83 -9.56
N SER A 249 -8.67 -17.28 -8.59
CA SER A 249 -8.79 -18.68 -8.17
C SER A 249 -9.59 -19.55 -9.14
N SER A 250 -10.25 -18.97 -10.15
CA SER A 250 -11.08 -19.69 -11.11
C SER A 250 -11.00 -19.08 -12.52
N SER A 251 -11.19 -19.93 -13.53
CA SER A 251 -11.37 -19.48 -14.91
C SER A 251 -12.74 -18.83 -15.07
N LEU A 252 -12.75 -17.55 -15.44
CA LEU A 252 -13.98 -16.81 -15.72
C LEU A 252 -14.42 -17.02 -17.17
N PRO A 253 -15.75 -17.03 -17.45
CA PRO A 253 -16.29 -16.97 -18.81
C PRO A 253 -15.75 -15.77 -19.61
N ILE A 254 -15.66 -15.92 -20.95
CA ILE A 254 -15.13 -14.88 -21.85
C ILE A 254 -16.00 -13.61 -21.84
N ASP A 255 -17.27 -13.73 -21.51
CA ASP A 255 -18.30 -12.68 -21.45
C ASP A 255 -18.44 -12.01 -20.07
N SER A 256 -17.56 -12.31 -19.10
CA SER A 256 -17.67 -11.81 -17.71
C SER A 256 -17.40 -10.30 -17.52
N GLY A 257 -17.26 -9.52 -18.60
CA GLY A 257 -16.90 -8.10 -18.52
C GLY A 257 -15.46 -7.87 -18.01
N CYS A 258 -15.15 -6.65 -17.58
CA CYS A 258 -13.82 -6.29 -17.07
C CYS A 258 -13.74 -6.28 -15.53
N GLU A 259 -14.88 -6.14 -14.86
CA GLU A 259 -15.03 -5.93 -13.43
C GLU A 259 -14.42 -7.05 -12.56
N PRO A 260 -14.57 -8.34 -12.90
CA PRO A 260 -13.95 -9.41 -12.13
C PRO A 260 -12.42 -9.36 -12.09
N PHE A 261 -11.83 -8.67 -13.06
CA PHE A 261 -10.39 -8.53 -13.19
C PHE A 261 -9.87 -7.28 -12.51
N LEU A 262 -10.73 -6.35 -12.11
CA LEU A 262 -10.30 -5.15 -11.39
C LEU A 262 -9.78 -5.50 -9.99
N CYS A 263 -8.78 -4.74 -9.54
CA CYS A 263 -8.29 -4.81 -8.17
C CYS A 263 -9.17 -3.98 -7.23
N LEU A 264 -10.24 -4.60 -6.72
CA LEU A 264 -11.13 -3.95 -5.75
C LEU A 264 -10.64 -4.08 -4.29
N ASP A 265 -9.84 -5.11 -3.98
CA ASP A 265 -9.15 -5.26 -2.69
C ASP A 265 -7.63 -5.41 -2.94
N PRO A 266 -6.82 -4.34 -2.74
CA PRO A 266 -5.37 -4.43 -2.85
C PRO A 266 -4.76 -5.50 -1.97
N GLY A 267 -5.42 -5.88 -0.86
CA GLY A 267 -4.96 -6.92 0.06
C GLY A 267 -4.85 -8.32 -0.57
N GLU A 268 -5.46 -8.57 -1.73
CA GLU A 268 -5.28 -9.81 -2.49
C GLU A 268 -3.89 -9.95 -3.12
N HIS A 269 -3.21 -8.84 -3.35
CA HIS A 269 -1.88 -8.84 -3.95
C HIS A 269 -0.79 -8.98 -2.89
N SER A 270 0.30 -9.67 -3.24
CA SER A 270 1.48 -9.75 -2.37
C SER A 270 2.09 -8.35 -2.11
N GLY A 271 2.85 -8.21 -1.02
CA GLY A 271 3.48 -6.93 -0.66
C GLY A 271 4.35 -6.30 -1.75
N ASN A 272 5.03 -7.10 -2.59
CA ASN A 272 5.84 -6.57 -3.70
C ASN A 272 4.96 -5.92 -4.77
N ILE A 273 3.85 -6.58 -5.12
CA ILE A 273 2.90 -6.09 -6.13
C ILE A 273 2.21 -4.83 -5.61
N ARG A 274 1.72 -4.84 -4.36
CA ARG A 274 1.11 -3.65 -3.74
C ARG A 274 2.08 -2.48 -3.74
N MET A 275 3.33 -2.68 -3.32
CA MET A 275 4.36 -1.64 -3.37
C MET A 275 4.48 -1.03 -4.77
N ALA A 276 4.54 -1.85 -5.82
CA ALA A 276 4.57 -1.36 -7.19
C ALA A 276 3.27 -0.63 -7.57
N MET A 277 2.09 -1.13 -7.18
CA MET A 277 0.81 -0.46 -7.43
C MET A 277 0.79 0.98 -6.88
N PHE A 278 1.24 1.17 -5.64
CA PHE A 278 1.28 2.50 -5.02
C PHE A 278 2.42 3.38 -5.57
N ALA A 279 3.52 2.78 -6.04
CA ALA A 279 4.55 3.51 -6.79
C ALA A 279 3.99 4.08 -8.10
N PHE A 280 3.30 3.25 -8.88
CA PHE A 280 2.65 3.66 -10.13
C PHE A 280 1.52 4.66 -9.89
N LEU A 281 0.74 4.50 -8.82
CA LEU A 281 -0.25 5.49 -8.42
C LEU A 281 0.42 6.84 -8.16
N GLY A 282 1.51 6.88 -7.40
CA GLY A 282 2.30 8.11 -7.19
C GLY A 282 2.86 8.70 -8.48
N LEU A 283 3.20 7.87 -9.47
CA LEU A 283 3.65 8.31 -10.78
C LEU A 283 2.51 8.96 -11.59
N LEU A 284 1.34 8.33 -11.66
CA LEU A 284 0.16 8.85 -12.37
C LEU A 284 -0.43 10.10 -11.69
N LEU A 285 -0.22 10.24 -10.39
CA LEU A 285 -0.49 11.49 -9.66
C LEU A 285 0.54 12.59 -9.96
N LYS A 286 1.55 12.31 -10.78
CA LYS A 286 2.67 13.21 -11.09
C LYS A 286 3.37 13.75 -9.85
N LEU A 287 3.49 12.94 -8.79
CA LEU A 287 4.18 13.36 -7.57
C LEU A 287 5.65 13.67 -7.91
N PRO A 288 6.19 14.85 -7.55
CA PRO A 288 7.48 15.32 -8.08
C PRO A 288 8.63 14.31 -7.90
N TYR A 289 8.74 13.71 -6.71
CA TYR A 289 9.78 12.70 -6.46
C TYR A 289 9.54 11.39 -7.20
N CYS A 290 8.28 10.99 -7.42
CA CYS A 290 7.99 9.79 -8.20
C CYS A 290 8.38 9.97 -9.66
N VAL A 291 8.08 11.14 -10.24
CA VAL A 291 8.48 11.51 -11.61
C VAL A 291 9.99 11.59 -11.73
N HIS A 292 10.67 12.18 -10.74
CA HIS A 292 12.13 12.29 -10.73
C HIS A 292 12.85 10.93 -10.62
N LEU A 293 12.29 9.98 -9.84
CA LEU A 293 12.91 8.67 -9.61
C LEU A 293 12.72 7.71 -10.79
N TRP A 294 11.65 7.86 -11.56
CA TRP A 294 11.32 6.92 -12.64
C TRP A 294 12.43 6.72 -13.69
N PRO A 295 13.08 7.78 -14.21
CA PRO A 295 14.14 7.64 -15.22
C PRO A 295 15.33 6.82 -14.75
N ALA A 296 15.60 6.79 -13.44
CA ALA A 296 16.69 6.01 -12.87
C ALA A 296 16.52 4.49 -13.03
N GLY A 297 15.32 4.01 -13.37
CA GLY A 297 15.04 2.58 -13.58
C GLY A 297 14.40 2.23 -14.93
N ASN A 298 13.80 3.19 -15.64
CA ASN A 298 12.94 2.90 -16.80
C ASN A 298 13.02 3.93 -17.97
N GLY A 299 13.95 4.89 -17.93
CA GLY A 299 14.12 5.91 -18.99
C GLY A 299 13.30 7.20 -18.79
N PRO A 300 13.62 8.29 -19.51
CA PRO A 300 12.99 9.60 -19.31
C PRO A 300 11.48 9.57 -19.59
N ILE A 301 10.73 10.41 -18.88
CA ILE A 301 9.29 10.62 -19.07
C ILE A 301 9.08 12.01 -19.69
N ASP A 302 8.39 12.06 -20.82
CA ASP A 302 7.73 13.26 -21.33
C ASP A 302 6.21 13.23 -21.03
N GLU A 303 5.47 14.30 -21.36
CA GLU A 303 4.02 14.34 -21.11
C GLU A 303 3.25 13.21 -21.85
N GLY A 304 3.72 12.82 -23.04
CA GLY A 304 3.15 11.68 -23.78
C GLY A 304 3.42 10.33 -23.11
N SER A 305 4.50 10.23 -22.34
CA SER A 305 4.93 9.00 -21.67
C SER A 305 3.97 8.57 -20.56
N PHE A 306 3.37 9.51 -19.81
CA PHE A 306 2.35 9.18 -18.80
C PHE A 306 1.11 8.55 -19.43
N ALA A 307 0.63 9.15 -20.52
CA ALA A 307 -0.50 8.60 -21.26
C ALA A 307 -0.16 7.22 -21.84
N ASN A 308 1.04 7.02 -22.39
CA ASN A 308 1.47 5.73 -22.93
C ASN A 308 1.56 4.63 -21.86
N ILE A 309 2.11 4.92 -20.68
CA ILE A 309 2.12 3.99 -19.53
C ILE A 309 0.67 3.64 -19.15
N TRP A 310 -0.20 4.66 -19.06
CA TRP A 310 -1.60 4.43 -18.73
C TRP A 310 -2.33 3.58 -19.79
N ILE A 311 -2.14 3.86 -21.07
CA ILE A 311 -2.69 3.08 -22.19
C ILE A 311 -2.17 1.64 -22.15
N GLY A 312 -0.90 1.43 -21.81
CA GLY A 312 -0.32 0.10 -21.56
C GLY A 312 -1.08 -0.67 -20.49
N MET A 313 -1.51 0.01 -19.40
CA MET A 313 -2.37 -0.61 -18.38
C MET A 313 -3.78 -0.92 -18.87
N HIS A 314 -4.23 -0.34 -19.99
CA HIS A 314 -5.51 -0.65 -20.64
C HIS A 314 -5.41 -1.70 -21.74
N SER A 315 -4.22 -2.24 -22.06
CA SER A 315 -3.97 -3.12 -23.23
C SER A 315 -4.83 -4.39 -23.34
N ASP A 316 -5.53 -4.77 -22.26
CA ASP A 316 -6.46 -5.91 -22.19
C ASP A 316 -7.92 -5.48 -22.45
N ALA A 317 -8.15 -4.31 -23.07
CA ALA A 317 -9.46 -3.67 -23.31
C ALA A 317 -10.42 -4.44 -24.26
N ALA A 318 -10.08 -5.65 -24.70
CA ALA A 318 -10.95 -6.47 -25.55
C ALA A 318 -12.21 -7.00 -24.82
N ARG A 319 -12.28 -6.85 -23.49
CA ARG A 319 -13.46 -7.22 -22.68
C ARG A 319 -14.49 -6.08 -22.75
N VAL A 320 -15.77 -6.40 -22.83
CA VAL A 320 -16.87 -5.41 -22.93
C VAL A 320 -17.70 -5.45 -21.64
N PRO A 321 -17.87 -4.33 -20.91
CA PRO A 321 -17.19 -3.05 -21.10
C PRO A 321 -15.68 -3.17 -20.85
N SER A 322 -14.88 -2.32 -21.50
CA SER A 322 -13.43 -2.32 -21.34
C SER A 322 -13.01 -1.58 -20.06
N TYR A 323 -11.78 -1.80 -19.57
CA TYR A 323 -11.24 -1.06 -18.42
C TYR A 323 -11.33 0.46 -18.61
N PHE A 324 -11.11 0.93 -19.85
CA PHE A 324 -11.25 2.32 -20.21
C PHE A 324 -12.71 2.79 -20.18
N GLY A 325 -13.64 1.99 -20.72
CA GLY A 325 -15.07 2.27 -20.64
C GLY A 325 -15.58 2.35 -19.20
N TRP A 326 -15.15 1.39 -18.36
CA TRP A 326 -15.43 1.35 -16.94
C TRP A 326 -14.92 2.60 -16.21
N LEU A 327 -13.66 2.99 -16.46
CA LEU A 327 -13.08 4.18 -15.86
C LEU A 327 -13.82 5.45 -16.29
N ARG A 328 -14.14 5.56 -17.58
CA ARG A 328 -14.84 6.72 -18.12
C ARG A 328 -16.21 6.88 -17.49
N GLN A 329 -16.96 5.79 -17.30
CA GLN A 329 -18.22 5.82 -16.56
C GLN A 329 -18.00 6.29 -15.12
N ARG A 330 -16.99 5.77 -14.41
CA ARG A 330 -16.70 6.20 -13.04
C ARG A 330 -16.21 7.64 -12.93
N SER A 331 -15.59 8.16 -13.98
CA SER A 331 -15.11 9.55 -14.01
C SER A 331 -16.23 10.59 -14.01
N GLU A 332 -17.48 10.18 -14.27
CA GLU A 332 -18.66 11.05 -14.14
C GLU A 332 -18.92 11.46 -12.67
N GLU A 333 -18.44 10.67 -11.71
CA GLU A 333 -18.54 10.96 -10.28
C GLU A 333 -17.31 11.70 -9.71
N TRP A 334 -16.27 11.93 -10.52
CA TRP A 334 -15.11 12.70 -10.10
C TRP A 334 -15.47 14.18 -10.01
N SER A 335 -14.87 14.91 -9.07
CA SER A 335 -15.04 16.37 -9.06
C SER A 335 -14.39 17.02 -10.26
N GLU A 336 -14.82 18.26 -10.51
CA GLU A 336 -14.26 19.09 -11.56
C GLU A 336 -12.73 19.24 -11.46
N PRO A 337 -12.11 19.57 -10.30
CA PRO A 337 -10.66 19.67 -10.20
C PRO A 337 -9.92 18.39 -10.57
N ILE A 338 -10.40 17.23 -10.08
CA ILE A 338 -9.80 15.94 -10.42
C ILE A 338 -9.93 15.67 -11.92
N ARG A 339 -11.14 15.84 -12.46
CA ARG A 339 -11.44 15.52 -13.85
C ARG A 339 -10.65 16.38 -14.84
N ILE A 340 -10.51 17.67 -14.57
CA ILE A 340 -9.71 18.59 -15.40
C ILE A 340 -8.23 18.21 -15.32
N HIS A 341 -7.68 18.11 -14.11
CA HIS A 341 -6.24 17.88 -13.95
C HIS A 341 -5.79 16.51 -14.48
N PHE A 342 -6.63 15.49 -14.31
CA PHE A 342 -6.35 14.11 -14.71
C PHE A 342 -7.06 13.71 -16.02
N GLN A 343 -7.50 14.68 -16.83
CA GLN A 343 -8.18 14.42 -18.10
C GLN A 343 -7.40 13.47 -19.03
N TYR A 344 -6.07 13.53 -18.98
CA TYR A 344 -5.20 12.66 -19.78
C TYR A 344 -5.40 11.15 -19.51
N LEU A 345 -5.93 10.78 -18.34
CA LEU A 345 -6.29 9.38 -18.00
C LEU A 345 -7.57 8.91 -18.70
N LEU A 346 -8.37 9.85 -19.23
CA LEU A 346 -9.63 9.61 -19.92
C LEU A 346 -9.50 9.78 -21.44
N GLU A 347 -8.29 10.03 -21.95
CA GLU A 347 -8.03 10.09 -23.38
C GLU A 347 -7.78 8.69 -23.92
N ASP A 348 -8.62 8.25 -24.86
CA ASP A 348 -8.43 6.98 -25.56
C ASP A 348 -7.27 7.12 -26.55
N GLY A 349 -6.07 6.74 -26.11
CA GLY A 349 -4.87 6.74 -26.94
C GLY A 349 -4.94 5.81 -28.15
N THR A 350 -5.93 4.92 -28.25
CA THR A 350 -6.14 4.13 -29.47
C THR A 350 -6.49 4.98 -30.68
N ARG A 351 -7.03 6.21 -30.49
CA ARG A 351 -7.22 7.18 -31.59
C ARG A 351 -5.90 7.73 -32.15
N LYS A 352 -4.88 7.97 -31.30
CA LYS A 352 -3.55 8.42 -31.74
C LYS A 352 -2.77 7.30 -32.45
N ILE A 353 -2.94 6.05 -32.01
CA ILE A 353 -2.34 4.88 -32.66
C ILE A 353 -3.00 4.60 -34.02
N ARG A 354 -4.32 4.81 -34.14
CA ARG A 354 -5.05 4.67 -35.43
C ARG A 354 -4.84 5.85 -36.39
N SER A 355 -4.45 7.03 -35.91
CA SER A 355 -4.20 8.23 -36.74
C SER A 355 -2.82 8.27 -37.41
N GLY A 356 -2.01 7.21 -37.32
CA GLY A 356 -0.89 6.99 -38.23
C GLY A 356 0.43 7.69 -37.89
N GLU A 357 0.61 8.27 -36.71
CA GLU A 357 1.94 8.69 -36.27
C GLU A 357 2.70 7.52 -35.64
N LYS A 358 3.44 6.81 -36.52
CA LYS A 358 4.49 5.82 -36.23
C LYS A 358 4.11 4.61 -35.37
N VAL A 359 3.23 3.75 -35.89
CA VAL A 359 3.17 2.32 -35.51
C VAL A 359 3.21 1.44 -36.75
N LYS A 360 4.26 1.58 -37.56
CA LYS A 360 4.60 0.60 -38.61
C LYS A 360 5.86 -0.20 -38.34
N SER A 361 6.78 0.26 -37.48
CA SER A 361 8.04 -0.48 -37.30
C SER A 361 7.99 -1.61 -36.26
N TRP A 362 7.03 -1.62 -35.33
CA TRP A 362 7.05 -2.60 -34.23
C TRP A 362 6.30 -3.91 -34.50
N ILE A 363 5.31 -3.91 -35.40
CA ILE A 363 4.52 -5.10 -35.73
C ILE A 363 5.20 -5.93 -36.83
N GLU A 364 5.86 -5.30 -37.80
CA GLU A 364 6.58 -6.01 -38.88
C GLU A 364 7.85 -6.72 -38.37
N GLU A 365 8.50 -6.21 -37.32
CA GLU A 365 9.74 -6.78 -36.79
C GLU A 365 9.52 -8.01 -35.89
N LYS A 366 8.28 -8.24 -35.40
CA LYS A 366 7.94 -9.37 -34.50
C LYS A 366 6.98 -10.41 -35.10
N THR A 367 6.43 -10.18 -36.29
CA THR A 367 5.50 -11.14 -36.94
C THR A 367 6.11 -11.93 -38.09
N ASN A 368 7.42 -11.82 -38.35
CA ASN A 368 8.09 -12.61 -39.38
C ASN A 368 9.23 -13.50 -38.83
N PRO A 369 8.96 -14.76 -38.44
CA PRO A 369 10.01 -15.71 -38.04
C PRO A 369 10.83 -16.28 -39.21
N LEU A 370 10.67 -15.79 -40.45
CA LEU A 370 11.24 -16.42 -41.64
C LEU A 370 11.96 -15.43 -42.58
N VAL A 371 12.92 -14.65 -42.06
CA VAL A 371 14.02 -14.13 -42.91
C VAL A 371 15.34 -14.14 -42.14
N ARG A 372 15.81 -15.34 -41.77
CA ARG A 372 17.25 -15.60 -41.59
C ARG A 372 17.57 -16.97 -42.18
N SER A 373 17.60 -17.02 -43.50
CA SER A 373 18.28 -18.07 -44.24
C SER A 373 18.58 -17.57 -45.64
N THR A 374 19.86 -17.70 -46.00
CA THR A 374 20.51 -17.52 -47.32
C THR A 374 20.98 -16.11 -47.73
N ARG A 375 22.31 -15.99 -47.58
CA ARG A 375 23.32 -15.22 -48.33
C ARG A 375 23.36 -13.70 -48.17
#